data_AF-D8MJM4-F1
#
_entry.id   AF-D8MJM4-F1
#
_cell.length_a   1.000
_cell.length_b   1.000
_cell.length_c   1.000
_cell.angle_alpha   90.00
_cell.angle_beta   90.00
_cell.angle_gamma   90.00
#
_symmetry.space_group_name_H-M   'P 1'
#
loop_
_entity.id
_entity.type
_entity.pdbx_description
1 polymer ?
#
loop_
_entity_poly.entity_id
_entity_poly.type
_entity_poly.pdbx_seq_one_letter_code
_entity_poly.pdbx_strand_id
1 'polypeptide(L)'
;MRTEAKIPQVFETVTVHDAMFELTRTGLGLVAVKDEMHRLSGVFTDGDLRRWLLRGGTLSAPVADAMTSPGFTLSANQLAAEALDFFHKRKISAAPVTSETGRVIGAINAHDIREAGI
;
A
#
# COMPACT_ATOMS: atom_id res chain seq x y z
N MET A 1 1.84 -13.55 -1.58
CA MET A 1 2.66 -12.32 -1.49
C MET A 1 3.12 -11.92 -2.89
N ARG A 2 2.98 -10.63 -3.24
CA ARG A 2 3.51 -10.06 -4.48
C ARG A 2 4.92 -9.52 -4.24
N THR A 3 5.83 -9.73 -5.20
CA THR A 3 7.24 -9.32 -5.15
C THR A 3 7.66 -8.60 -6.44
N GLU A 4 8.78 -7.88 -6.38
CA GLU A 4 9.38 -7.19 -7.53
C GLU A 4 8.38 -6.30 -8.31
N ALA A 5 8.27 -6.48 -9.63
CA ALA A 5 7.37 -5.71 -10.50
C ALA A 5 5.87 -5.92 -10.20
N LYS A 6 5.52 -6.92 -9.38
CA LYS A 6 4.15 -7.17 -8.93
C LYS A 6 3.79 -6.36 -7.67
N ILE A 7 4.75 -5.75 -6.99
CA ILE A 7 4.47 -4.87 -5.86
C ILE A 7 3.87 -3.57 -6.42
N PRO A 8 2.65 -3.19 -6.02
CA PRO A 8 2.11 -1.89 -6.37
C PRO A 8 2.84 -0.81 -5.58
N GLN A 9 3.70 -0.06 -6.25
CA GLN A 9 4.52 0.95 -5.58
C GLN A 9 4.83 2.14 -6.48
N VAL A 10 4.88 3.32 -5.88
CA VAL A 10 5.24 4.58 -6.54
C VAL A 10 6.11 5.43 -5.61
N PHE A 11 6.75 6.47 -6.15
CA PHE A 11 7.41 7.49 -5.35
C PHE A 11 6.40 8.54 -4.87
N GLU A 12 6.66 9.16 -3.72
CA GLU A 12 5.77 10.16 -3.12
C GLU A 12 5.57 11.42 -3.99
N THR A 13 6.47 11.65 -4.93
CA THR A 13 6.43 12.77 -5.89
C THR A 13 5.54 12.50 -7.10
N VAL A 14 5.08 11.27 -7.34
CA VAL A 14 4.19 11.00 -8.49
C VAL A 14 2.82 11.58 -8.24
N THR A 15 2.04 11.76 -9.32
CA THR A 15 0.70 12.32 -9.19
C THR A 15 -0.28 11.30 -8.60
N VAL A 16 -1.37 11.79 -8.02
CA VAL A 16 -2.52 10.95 -7.62
C VAL A 16 -3.04 10.13 -8.80
N HIS A 17 -3.08 10.72 -10.00
CA HIS A 17 -3.45 10.00 -11.23
C HIS A 17 -2.57 8.78 -11.49
N ASP A 18 -1.25 8.93 -11.40
CA ASP A 18 -0.31 7.83 -11.66
C ASP A 18 -0.45 6.72 -10.60
N ALA A 19 -0.69 7.11 -9.34
CA ALA A 19 -0.97 6.16 -8.27
C ALA A 19 -2.29 5.39 -8.50
N MET A 20 -3.33 6.02 -9.07
CA MET A 20 -4.57 5.34 -9.47
C MET A 20 -4.34 4.32 -10.59
N PHE A 21 -3.47 4.64 -11.55
CA PHE A 21 -3.10 3.72 -12.62
C PHE A 21 -2.43 2.48 -12.04
N GLU A 22 -1.52 2.66 -11.08
CA GLU A 22 -0.84 1.56 -10.39
C GLU A 22 -1.79 0.69 -9.54
N LEU A 23 -2.78 1.30 -8.87
CA LEU A 23 -3.85 0.58 -8.16
C LEU A 23 -4.58 -0.37 -9.13
N THR A 24 -4.97 0.15 -10.29
CA THR A 24 -5.71 -0.61 -11.31
C THR A 24 -4.86 -1.73 -11.91
N ARG A 25 -3.58 -1.46 -12.19
CA ARG A 25 -2.65 -2.43 -12.82
C ARG A 25 -2.49 -3.71 -12.00
N THR A 26 -2.47 -3.61 -10.68
CA THR A 26 -2.14 -4.73 -9.78
C THR A 26 -3.35 -5.41 -9.13
N GLY A 27 -4.48 -4.70 -9.03
CA GLY A 27 -5.72 -5.18 -8.39
C GLY A 27 -5.56 -5.58 -6.93
N LEU A 28 -4.47 -5.18 -6.25
CA LEU A 28 -4.22 -5.55 -4.85
C LEU A 28 -5.14 -4.81 -3.87
N GLY A 29 -5.57 -3.60 -4.25
CA GLY A 29 -6.37 -2.69 -3.41
C GLY A 29 -5.55 -1.69 -2.59
N LEU A 30 -4.22 -1.63 -2.80
CA LEU A 30 -3.35 -0.58 -2.26
C LEU A 30 -2.15 -0.34 -3.18
N VAL A 31 -1.54 0.84 -3.03
CA VAL A 31 -0.22 1.18 -3.56
C VAL A 31 0.67 1.62 -2.40
N ALA A 32 1.88 1.07 -2.34
CA ALA A 32 2.92 1.51 -1.42
C ALA A 32 3.58 2.78 -1.96
N VAL A 33 3.56 3.86 -1.19
CA VAL A 33 4.21 5.11 -1.54
C VAL A 33 5.56 5.17 -0.85
N LYS A 34 6.63 5.46 -1.61
CA LYS A 34 8.00 5.43 -1.11
C LYS A 34 8.70 6.79 -1.19
N ASP A 35 9.62 7.01 -0.28
CA ASP A 35 10.58 8.11 -0.34
C ASP A 35 11.67 7.86 -1.41
N GLU A 36 12.54 8.86 -1.61
CA GLU A 36 13.71 8.77 -2.49
C GLU A 36 14.72 7.68 -2.09
N MET A 37 14.72 7.26 -0.82
CA MET A 37 15.57 6.18 -0.30
C MET A 37 14.92 4.79 -0.46
N HIS A 38 13.79 4.70 -1.16
CA HIS A 38 12.97 3.51 -1.37
C HIS A 38 12.34 2.93 -0.09
N ARG A 39 12.26 3.72 0.98
CA ARG A 39 11.56 3.35 2.21
C ARG A 39 10.09 3.70 2.11
N LEU A 40 9.24 2.96 2.82
CA LEU A 40 7.81 3.23 2.85
C LEU A 40 7.55 4.60 3.52
N SER A 41 6.90 5.50 2.77
CA SER A 41 6.44 6.82 3.23
C SER A 41 4.94 6.79 3.58
N GLY A 42 4.17 5.94 2.90
CA GLY A 42 2.75 5.72 3.21
C GLY A 42 2.07 4.73 2.28
N VAL A 43 0.74 4.69 2.34
CA VAL A 43 -0.10 3.85 1.48
C VAL A 43 -1.21 4.67 0.85
N PHE A 44 -1.53 4.37 -0.41
CA PHE A 44 -2.62 4.98 -1.15
C PHE A 44 -3.64 3.93 -1.59
N THR A 45 -4.92 4.23 -1.40
CA THR A 45 -6.05 3.34 -1.68
C THR A 45 -7.21 4.12 -2.30
N ASP A 46 -8.24 3.44 -2.83
CA ASP A 46 -9.49 4.10 -3.25
C ASP A 46 -10.17 4.87 -2.10
N GLY A 47 -9.95 4.44 -0.86
CA GLY A 47 -10.40 5.15 0.33
C GLY A 47 -9.74 6.52 0.46
N ASP A 48 -8.43 6.57 0.24
CA ASP A 48 -7.64 7.79 0.26
C ASP A 48 -8.02 8.71 -0.90
N LEU A 49 -8.13 8.16 -2.11
CA LEU A 49 -8.61 8.88 -3.29
C LEU A 49 -9.96 9.55 -3.03
N ARG A 50 -10.95 8.79 -2.54
CA ARG A 50 -12.28 9.34 -2.24
C ARG A 50 -12.19 10.47 -1.21
N ARG A 51 -11.45 10.28 -0.11
CA ARG A 51 -11.27 11.32 0.93
C ARG A 51 -10.54 12.54 0.41
N TRP A 52 -9.57 12.36 -0.48
CA TRP A 52 -8.81 13.43 -1.11
C TRP A 52 -9.70 14.30 -2.00
N LEU A 53 -10.45 13.66 -2.91
CA LEU A 53 -11.36 14.36 -3.83
C LEU A 53 -12.46 15.11 -3.09
N LEU A 54 -13.03 14.53 -2.03
CA LEU A 54 -14.06 15.17 -1.20
C LEU A 54 -13.57 16.44 -0.49
N ARG A 55 -12.25 16.61 -0.32
CA ARG A 55 -11.64 17.81 0.27
C ARG A 55 -11.17 18.83 -0.78
N GLY A 56 -11.52 18.63 -2.05
CA GLY A 56 -11.13 19.52 -3.15
C GLY A 56 -9.73 19.24 -3.73
N GLY A 57 -9.14 18.09 -3.39
CA GLY A 57 -7.88 17.65 -3.95
C GLY A 57 -7.95 17.39 -5.46
N THR A 58 -6.82 17.57 -6.16
CA THR A 58 -6.73 17.36 -7.61
C THR A 58 -5.96 16.08 -7.94
N LEU A 59 -6.18 15.55 -9.15
CA LEU A 59 -5.46 14.36 -9.62
C LEU A 59 -4.00 14.63 -10.01
N SER A 60 -3.66 15.90 -10.28
CA SER A 60 -2.30 16.33 -10.60
C SER A 60 -1.43 16.61 -9.37
N ALA A 61 -2.03 16.63 -8.18
CA ALA A 61 -1.28 16.81 -6.93
C ALA A 61 -0.36 15.60 -6.66
N PRO A 62 0.74 15.80 -5.92
CA PRO A 62 1.56 14.70 -5.41
C PRO A 62 0.72 13.70 -4.61
N VAL A 63 0.98 12.40 -4.80
CA VAL A 63 0.31 11.34 -4.03
C VAL A 63 0.62 11.43 -2.54
N ALA A 64 1.76 12.02 -2.17
CA ALA A 64 2.12 12.32 -0.78
C ALA A 64 1.03 13.10 -0.03
N ASP A 65 0.30 13.99 -0.71
CA ASP A 65 -0.73 14.83 -0.11
C ASP A 65 -2.06 14.07 0.08
N ALA A 66 -2.24 12.99 -0.67
CA ALA A 66 -3.47 12.20 -0.69
C ALA A 66 -3.36 10.90 0.12
N MET A 67 -2.16 10.38 0.35
CA MET A 67 -1.93 9.09 1.00
C MET A 67 -2.20 9.07 2.51
N THR A 68 -2.31 7.87 3.08
CA THR A 68 -2.23 7.66 4.53
C THR A 68 -0.77 7.40 4.92
N SER A 69 -0.20 8.22 5.82
CA SER A 69 1.18 8.11 6.32
C SER A 69 1.23 8.01 7.85
N PRO A 70 2.11 7.18 8.46
CA PRO A 70 3.05 6.25 7.80
C PRO A 70 2.39 4.98 7.21
N GLY A 71 1.06 4.87 7.30
CA GLY A 71 0.32 3.68 6.89
C GLY A 71 0.57 2.49 7.83
N PHE A 72 -0.14 1.38 7.60
CA PHE A 72 0.15 0.11 8.26
C PHE A 72 1.05 -0.74 7.35
N THR A 73 2.07 -1.37 7.92
CA THR A 73 3.01 -2.26 7.22
C THR A 73 3.21 -3.55 8.00
N LEU A 74 3.64 -4.58 7.30
CA LEU A 74 4.06 -5.87 7.87
C LEU A 74 5.57 -6.01 7.77
N SER A 75 6.20 -6.65 8.75
CA SER A 75 7.58 -7.11 8.62
C SER A 75 7.63 -8.38 7.76
N ALA A 76 8.71 -8.59 7.00
CA ALA A 76 8.92 -9.86 6.28
C ALA A 76 9.00 -11.09 7.18
N ASN A 77 9.32 -10.92 8.46
CA ASN A 77 9.37 -12.01 9.43
C ASN A 77 8.02 -12.27 10.12
N GLN A 78 6.99 -11.48 9.81
CA GLN A 78 5.70 -11.59 10.45
C GLN A 78 4.89 -12.75 9.88
N LEU A 79 4.24 -13.53 10.77
CA LEU A 79 3.42 -14.66 10.36
C LEU A 79 2.15 -14.20 9.63
N ALA A 80 1.78 -14.90 8.57
CA ALA A 80 0.59 -14.57 7.78
C ALA A 80 -0.72 -14.68 8.59
N ALA A 81 -0.78 -15.61 9.55
CA ALA A 81 -1.91 -15.71 10.48
C ALA A 81 -2.08 -14.45 11.34
N GLU A 82 -0.97 -13.89 11.85
CA GLU A 82 -0.99 -12.63 12.60
C GLU A 82 -1.40 -11.46 11.71
N ALA A 83 -0.97 -11.46 10.44
CA ALA A 83 -1.37 -10.43 9.48
C ALA A 83 -2.90 -10.38 9.27
N LEU A 84 -3.58 -11.54 9.17
CA LEU A 84 -5.05 -11.61 9.10
C LEU A 84 -5.73 -11.01 10.33
N ASP A 85 -5.20 -11.30 11.51
CA ASP A 85 -5.68 -10.71 12.77
C ASP A 85 -5.57 -9.18 12.76
N PHE A 86 -4.43 -8.64 12.28
CA PHE A 86 -4.25 -7.20 12.13
C PHE A 86 -5.22 -6.59 11.12
N PHE A 87 -5.40 -7.26 9.98
CA PHE A 87 -6.35 -6.85 8.95
C PHE A 87 -7.77 -6.73 9.52
N HIS A 88 -8.21 -7.74 10.28
CA HIS A 88 -9.51 -7.73 10.92
C HIS A 88 -9.64 -6.58 11.95
N LYS A 89 -8.68 -6.46 12.87
CA LYS A 89 -8.69 -5.43 13.93
C LYS A 89 -8.66 -4.01 13.38
N ARG A 90 -7.90 -3.77 12.30
CA ARG A 90 -7.75 -2.45 11.67
C ARG A 90 -8.76 -2.19 10.55
N LYS A 91 -9.60 -3.16 10.21
CA LYS A 91 -10.56 -3.10 9.08
C LYS A 91 -9.88 -2.72 7.75
N ILE A 92 -8.70 -3.30 7.51
CA ILE A 92 -7.97 -3.19 6.25
C ILE A 92 -7.87 -4.58 5.61
N SER A 93 -7.64 -4.65 4.30
CA SER A 93 -7.59 -5.92 3.57
C SER A 93 -6.21 -6.24 3.00
N ALA A 94 -5.27 -5.30 3.07
CA ALA A 94 -3.95 -5.44 2.46
C ALA A 94 -2.93 -4.55 3.17
N ALA A 95 -1.64 -4.92 3.07
CA ALA A 95 -0.53 -4.11 3.55
C ALA A 95 0.74 -4.31 2.71
N PRO A 96 1.59 -3.28 2.58
CA PRO A 96 2.98 -3.46 2.17
C PRO A 96 3.74 -4.31 3.18
N VAL A 97 4.79 -4.97 2.70
CA VAL A 97 5.76 -5.72 3.49
C VAL A 97 7.10 -5.01 3.38
N THR A 98 7.71 -4.69 4.52
CA THR A 98 8.98 -3.96 4.60
C THR A 98 10.09 -4.82 5.19
N SER A 99 11.32 -4.60 4.71
CA SER A 99 12.55 -5.08 5.36
C SER A 99 12.81 -4.33 6.68
N GLU A 100 13.80 -4.80 7.45
CA GLU A 100 14.25 -4.13 8.68
C GLU A 100 14.72 -2.68 8.45
N THR A 101 15.17 -2.36 7.23
CA THR A 101 15.60 -1.00 6.83
C THR A 101 14.44 -0.09 6.39
N GLY A 102 13.20 -0.58 6.44
CA GLY A 102 12.01 0.16 6.01
C GLY A 102 11.75 0.13 4.50
N ARG A 103 12.61 -0.53 3.71
CA ARG A 103 12.40 -0.70 2.27
C ARG A 103 11.23 -1.63 1.98
N VAL A 104 10.40 -1.25 1.01
CA VAL A 104 9.28 -2.08 0.52
C VAL A 104 9.84 -3.26 -0.28
N ILE A 105 9.56 -4.47 0.18
CA ILE A 105 10.05 -5.73 -0.41
C ILE A 105 8.92 -6.66 -0.85
N GLY A 106 7.68 -6.34 -0.48
CA GLY A 106 6.51 -7.09 -0.89
C GLY A 106 5.22 -6.34 -0.62
N ALA A 107 4.11 -6.96 -1.01
CA ALA A 107 2.78 -6.57 -0.55
C ALA A 107 1.88 -7.81 -0.52
N ILE A 108 0.90 -7.80 0.39
CA ILE A 108 0.00 -8.93 0.60
C ILE A 108 -1.41 -8.43 0.93
N ASN A 109 -2.42 -9.14 0.44
CA ASN A 109 -3.80 -8.94 0.86
C ASN A 109 -4.37 -10.20 1.54
N ALA A 110 -5.52 -10.04 2.21
CA ALA A 110 -6.21 -11.12 2.90
C ALA A 110 -6.63 -12.26 1.95
N HIS A 111 -6.80 -11.98 0.65
CA HIS A 111 -7.07 -13.00 -0.35
C HIS A 111 -5.85 -13.89 -0.58
N ASP A 112 -4.67 -13.30 -0.81
CA ASP A 112 -3.41 -14.00 -0.99
C ASP A 112 -3.10 -14.92 0.20
N ILE A 113 -3.45 -14.52 1.43
CA ILE A 113 -3.23 -15.33 2.64
C ILE A 113 -4.20 -16.53 2.66
N ARG A 114 -5.48 -16.31 2.39
CA ARG A 114 -6.51 -17.37 2.39
C ARG A 114 -6.27 -18.39 1.29
N GLU A 115 -5.86 -17.96 0.09
CA GLU A 115 -5.50 -18.86 -1.01
C GLU A 115 -4.30 -19.75 -0.68
N ALA A 116 -3.41 -19.29 0.20
CA ALA A 116 -2.27 -20.08 0.68
C ALA A 116 -2.67 -21.15 1.73
N GLY A 117 -3.95 -21.26 2.08
CA GLY A 117 -4.47 -22.28 3.00
C GLY A 117 -4.28 -21.93 4.48
N ILE A 118 -4.15 -20.64 4.79
CA ILE A 118 -4.12 -20.11 6.17
C ILE A 118 -5.48 -19.51 6.53
#